data_AF-A0AAD7GZX3-F1
#
_entry.id   AF-A0AAD7GZX3-F1
#
_cell.length_a   1.000
_cell.length_b   1.000
_cell.length_c   1.000
_cell.angle_alpha   90.00
_cell.angle_beta   90.00
_cell.angle_gamma   90.00
#
_symmetry.space_group_name_H-M   'P 1'
#
loop_
_entity.id
_entity.type
_entity.pdbx_description
1 polymer ?
#
loop_
_entity_poly.entity_id
_entity_poly.type
_entity_poly.pdbx_seq_one_letter_code
_entity_poly.pdbx_strand_id
1 'polypeptide(L)'
;MPQSLPWLTFSRWAKTHGPIVHRRILGRSIIILNDVNYAIDMLDRKSRIYSNRPDFVMGGELVGWDEGPTLIQFGKKWSEHRRLMA
;
A
#
# COMPACT_ATOMS: atom_id res chain seq x y z
N MET A 1 12.15 3.34 9.40
CA MET A 1 11.65 3.89 8.12
C MET A 1 12.36 5.21 7.85
N PRO A 2 12.72 5.59 6.61
CA PRO A 2 13.43 6.85 6.35
C PRO A 2 12.58 8.05 6.76
N GLN A 3 13.21 9.07 7.37
CA GLN A 3 12.52 10.28 7.80
C GLN A 3 12.38 11.32 6.68
N SER A 4 13.29 11.32 5.71
CA SER A 4 13.27 12.21 4.55
C SER A 4 13.56 11.44 3.26
N LEU A 5 12.94 11.88 2.16
CA LEU A 5 13.14 11.36 0.79
C LEU A 5 13.16 9.81 0.73
N PRO A 6 12.09 9.13 1.17
CA PRO A 6 12.08 7.66 1.35
C PRO A 6 12.42 6.88 0.08
N TRP A 7 12.00 7.37 -1.09
CA TRP A 7 12.28 6.74 -2.38
C TRP A 7 13.78 6.61 -2.68
N LEU A 8 14.62 7.55 -2.25
CA LEU A 8 16.08 7.46 -2.40
C LEU A 8 16.65 6.32 -1.56
N THR A 9 16.11 6.12 -0.37
CA THR A 9 16.57 5.04 0.51
C THR A 9 16.06 3.68 0.03
N PHE A 10 14.84 3.59 -0.49
CA PHE A 10 14.32 2.35 -1.07
C PHE A 10 15.10 1.95 -2.32
N SER A 11 15.42 2.91 -3.19
CA SER A 11 16.29 2.67 -4.36
C SER A 11 17.68 2.17 -3.96
N ARG A 12 18.28 2.72 -2.90
CA ARG A 12 19.54 2.21 -2.35
C ARG A 12 19.40 0.77 -1.83
N TRP A 13 18.33 0.46 -1.10
CA TRP A 13 18.08 -0.90 -0.64
C TRP A 13 17.87 -1.87 -1.78
N ALA A 14 17.28 -1.44 -2.90
CA ALA A 14 17.14 -2.27 -4.09
C ALA A 14 18.49 -2.76 -4.63
N LYS A 15 19.49 -1.86 -4.63
CA LYS A 15 20.85 -2.20 -5.08
C LYS A 15 21.54 -3.18 -4.15
N THR A 16 21.26 -3.14 -2.84
CA THR A 16 21.92 -3.98 -1.84
C THR A 16 21.22 -5.32 -1.61
N HIS A 17 19.89 -5.35 -1.67
CA HIS A 17 19.07 -6.50 -1.27
C HIS A 17 18.24 -7.10 -2.40
N GLY A 18 18.23 -6.47 -3.58
CA GLY A 18 17.47 -6.90 -4.73
C GLY A 18 16.10 -6.22 -4.87
N PRO A 19 15.30 -6.67 -5.85
CA PRO A 19 14.11 -5.96 -6.32
C PRO A 19 12.93 -5.97 -5.33
N ILE A 20 12.92 -6.88 -4.36
CA ILE A 20 11.90 -6.97 -3.30
C ILE A 20 12.60 -6.90 -1.95
N VAL A 21 12.20 -5.94 -1.12
CA VAL A 21 12.79 -5.73 0.21
C VAL A 21 11.72 -5.85 1.28
N HIS A 22 11.96 -6.72 2.26
CA HIS A 22 11.12 -6.86 3.44
C HIS A 22 11.73 -6.09 4.63
N ARG A 23 10.88 -5.36 5.36
CA ARG A 23 11.21 -4.70 6.62
C ARG A 23 10.07 -4.89 7.61
N ARG A 24 10.38 -5.23 8.86
CA ARG A 24 9.41 -5.25 9.96
C ARG A 24 9.58 -3.98 10.79
N ILE A 25 8.53 -3.17 10.89
CA ILE A 25 8.56 -1.87 11.58
C ILE A 25 7.30 -1.77 12.44
N LEU A 26 7.47 -1.46 13.74
CA LEU A 26 6.36 -1.31 14.69
C LEU A 26 5.36 -2.48 14.65
N GLY A 27 5.87 -3.71 14.60
CA GLY A 27 5.06 -4.93 14.50
C GLY A 27 4.49 -5.24 13.12
N ARG A 28 4.51 -4.30 12.17
CA ARG A 28 3.97 -4.44 10.82
C ARG A 28 5.03 -4.91 9.84
N SER A 29 4.66 -5.81 8.93
CA SER A 29 5.50 -6.22 7.81
C SER A 29 5.29 -5.25 6.64
N ILE A 30 6.38 -4.70 6.10
CA ILE A 30 6.37 -3.80 4.96
C ILE A 30 7.21 -4.45 3.85
N ILE A 31 6.58 -4.63 2.70
CA ILE A 31 7.23 -5.12 1.48
C ILE A 31 7.38 -3.94 0.53
N ILE A 32 8.61 -3.70 0.08
CA ILE A 32 8.96 -2.62 -0.83
C ILE A 32 9.32 -3.24 -2.17
N LEU A 33 8.56 -2.89 -3.21
CA LEU A 33 8.78 -3.31 -4.59
C LEU A 33 9.59 -2.23 -5.30
N ASN A 34 10.78 -2.58 -5.78
CA ASN A 34 11.67 -1.67 -6.50
C ASN A 34 11.81 -2.02 -7.99
N ASP A 35 11.11 -3.04 -8.47
CA ASP A 35 11.02 -3.41 -9.88
C ASP A 35 9.62 -3.11 -10.43
N VAL A 36 9.57 -2.51 -11.63
CA VAL A 36 8.32 -2.08 -12.25
C VAL A 36 7.43 -3.26 -12.67
N ASN A 37 8.03 -4.37 -13.11
CA ASN A 37 7.27 -5.55 -13.53
C ASN A 37 6.61 -6.22 -12.33
N TYR A 38 7.30 -6.30 -11.19
CA TYR A 38 6.70 -6.78 -9.95
C TYR A 38 5.61 -5.84 -9.42
N ALA A 39 5.82 -4.52 -9.51
CA ALA A 39 4.80 -3.55 -9.13
C ALA A 39 3.53 -3.71 -9.99
N ILE A 40 3.66 -3.86 -11.31
CA ILE A 40 2.52 -4.08 -12.21
C ILE A 40 1.86 -5.43 -11.95
N ASP A 41 2.63 -6.51 -11.81
CA ASP A 41 2.05 -7.84 -11.60
C ASP A 41 1.26 -7.94 -10.27
N MET A 42 1.78 -7.33 -9.21
CA MET A 42 1.16 -7.39 -7.89
C MET A 42 0.08 -6.33 -7.69
N LEU A 43 0.37 -5.06 -8.00
CA LEU A 43 -0.52 -3.95 -7.63
C LEU A 43 -1.58 -3.64 -8.69
N ASP A 44 -1.32 -3.96 -9.96
CA ASP A 44 -2.29 -3.72 -11.04
C ASP A 44 -3.05 -5.00 -11.39
N ARG A 45 -2.34 -6.02 -11.91
CA ARG A 45 -2.95 -7.29 -12.36
C ARG A 45 -3.60 -8.07 -11.21
N LYS A 46 -2.97 -8.05 -10.03
CA LYS A 46 -3.47 -8.71 -8.80
C LYS A 46 -3.98 -7.68 -7.78
N SER A 47 -4.42 -6.51 -8.24
CA SER A 47 -4.93 -5.42 -7.40
C SER A 47 -5.94 -5.89 -6.36
N ARG A 48 -6.88 -6.77 -6.74
CA ARG A 48 -7.92 -7.32 -5.84
C ARG A 48 -7.36 -8.10 -4.63
N ILE A 49 -6.14 -8.63 -4.71
CA ILE A 49 -5.50 -9.42 -3.64
C ILE A 49 -4.64 -8.51 -2.76
N TYR A 50 -3.86 -7.61 -3.37
CA TYR A 50 -2.79 -6.88 -2.67
C TYR A 50 -3.11 -5.42 -2.34
N SER A 51 -4.14 -4.82 -2.96
CA SER A 51 -4.39 -3.38 -2.84
C SER A 51 -5.27 -3.00 -1.64
N ASN A 52 -5.48 -3.89 -0.67
CA ASN A 52 -6.24 -3.56 0.53
C ASN A 52 -5.52 -2.49 1.38
N ARG A 53 -6.27 -1.72 2.18
CA ARG A 53 -5.70 -0.63 2.97
C ARG A 53 -5.31 -1.14 4.37
N PRO A 54 -4.13 -0.78 4.90
CA PRO A 54 -3.80 -1.12 6.28
C PRO A 54 -4.82 -0.53 7.25
N ASP A 55 -5.08 -1.22 8.35
CA ASP A 55 -5.97 -0.69 9.38
C ASP A 55 -5.30 0.49 10.10
N PHE A 56 -5.97 1.64 10.01
CA PHE A 56 -5.58 2.87 10.69
C PHE A 56 -6.59 3.13 11.80
N VAL A 57 -6.34 2.64 13.01
CA VAL A 57 -7.28 2.79 14.15
C VAL A 57 -7.67 4.26 14.39
N MET A 58 -6.70 5.17 14.41
CA MET A 58 -6.99 6.59 14.62
C MET A 58 -7.75 7.21 13.43
N GLY A 59 -7.24 7.10 12.20
CA GLY A 59 -7.84 7.78 11.05
C GLY A 59 -9.06 7.08 10.46
N GLY A 60 -9.04 5.75 10.42
CA GLY A 60 -10.12 4.88 9.96
C GLY A 60 -11.20 4.75 11.02
N GLU A 61 -10.98 3.93 12.05
CA GLU A 61 -12.05 3.54 12.98
C GLU A 61 -12.59 4.71 13.83
N LEU A 62 -11.69 5.54 14.39
CA LEU A 62 -12.11 6.60 15.31
C LEU A 62 -12.58 7.87 14.61
N VAL A 63 -11.95 8.24 13.49
CA VAL A 63 -12.32 9.45 12.73
C VAL A 63 -13.31 9.13 11.59
N GLY A 64 -13.42 7.87 11.18
CA GLY A 64 -14.38 7.39 10.17
C GLY A 64 -13.89 7.46 8.72
N TRP A 65 -12.59 7.60 8.45
CA TRP A 65 -12.11 7.73 7.06
C TRP A 65 -12.09 6.41 6.28
N ASP A 66 -12.22 5.28 6.97
CA ASP A 66 -12.39 3.95 6.37
C ASP A 66 -13.75 3.77 5.67
N GLU A 67 -14.68 4.70 5.88
CA GLU A 67 -15.91 4.84 5.10
C GLU A 67 -15.70 5.57 3.77
N GLY A 68 -14.61 6.34 3.65
CA GLY A 68 -14.28 7.16 2.51
C GLY A 68 -13.44 6.43 1.45
N PRO A 69 -13.41 6.92 0.21
CA PRO A 69 -12.75 6.23 -0.91
C PRO A 69 -11.23 6.06 -0.75
N THR A 70 -10.61 6.80 0.17
CA THR A 70 -9.17 6.77 0.42
C THR A 70 -8.74 5.55 1.24
N LEU A 71 -9.48 5.22 2.31
CA LEU A 71 -9.14 4.14 3.25
C LEU A 71 -10.11 2.96 3.22
N ILE A 72 -11.20 3.03 2.46
CA ILE A 72 -12.13 1.92 2.34
C ILE A 72 -11.48 0.65 1.82
N GLN A 73 -11.80 -0.46 2.49
CA GLN A 73 -11.27 -1.78 2.14
C GLN A 73 -11.82 -2.24 0.79
N PHE A 74 -11.02 -3.02 0.06
CA PHE A 74 -11.43 -3.63 -1.20
C PHE A 74 -12.68 -4.49 -1.00
N GLY A 75 -13.66 -4.31 -1.87
CA GLY A 75 -14.94 -5.01 -1.78
C GLY A 75 -16.04 -4.27 -2.54
N LYS A 76 -17.29 -4.67 -2.31
CA LYS A 76 -18.46 -4.09 -2.97
C LYS A 76 -18.54 -2.57 -2.74
N LYS A 77 -18.38 -2.11 -1.50
CA LYS A 77 -18.47 -0.68 -1.14
C LYS A 77 -17.41 0.14 -1.91
N TRP A 78 -16.16 -0.33 -1.97
CA TRP A 78 -15.11 0.32 -2.77
C TRP A 78 -15.47 0.43 -4.26
N SER A 79 -16.03 -0.63 -4.85
CA SER A 79 -16.44 -0.63 -6.27
C SER A 79 -17.56 0.38 -6.53
N GLU A 80 -18.54 0.48 -5.64
CA GLU A 80 -19.60 1.50 -5.75
C GLU A 80 -19.04 2.92 -5.63
N HIS A 81 -18.16 3.19 -4.67
CA HIS A 81 -17.50 4.50 -4.55
C HIS A 81 -16.75 4.88 -5.83
N ARG A 82 -15.98 3.94 -6.42
CA ARG A 82 -15.29 4.15 -7.70
C ARG A 82 -16.25 4.46 -8.84
N ARG A 83 -17.39 3.76 -8.92
CA ARG A 83 -18.41 3.97 -9.94
C ARG A 83 -19.04 5.36 -9.85
N LEU A 84 -19.26 5.85 -8.64
CA LEU A 84 -19.86 7.17 -8.42
C LEU A 84 -18.90 8.33 -8.73
N MET A 85 -17.59 8.08 -8.76
CA MET A 85 -16.56 9.09 -9.04
C MET A 85 -16.03 9.05 -10.48
N ALA A 86 -16.52 8.13 -11.31
CA ALA A 86 -16.18 8.02 -12.73
C ALA A 86 -17.11 8.89 -13.58
#